data_AF-S0JCN0-F1
#
_entry.id   AF-S0JCN0-F1
#
_cell.length_a   1.000
_cell.length_b   1.000
_cell.length_c   1.000
_cell.angle_alpha   90.00
_cell.angle_beta   90.00
_cell.angle_gamma   90.00
#
_symmetry.space_group_name_H-M   'P 1'
#
loop_
_entity.id
_entity.type
_entity.pdbx_description
1 polymer ?
#
loop_
_entity_poly.entity_id
_entity_poly.type
_entity_poly.pdbx_seq_one_letter_code
_entity_poly.pdbx_strand_id
1 'polypeptide(L)'
;MKRSTWTIIGLVTIGAIIFGTMLSDYFPVLLLIGGVLLVVYGFKGKSAPVSNNSLPVLSKKREQTYLESGMSYREIEFFRETLNQAKQEIEKLQANISQNAKLKAIDLRHDTIRAAKALFKELVKEPTRLNEASHFLYTHLPNMVDLTNKYLEINNHEIKSRDTYEKMEESIQIIDQMASLITQDYQKFVADDLEELDVELSIAKQSIKRENQYKEEVR
;
A
#
# COMPACT_ATOMS: atom_id res chain seq x y z
N MET A 1 -5.55 27.00 22.37
CA MET A 1 -6.81 27.54 22.94
C MET A 1 -8.00 26.75 22.37
N LYS A 2 -8.55 25.79 23.13
CA LYS A 2 -9.61 24.86 22.66
C LYS A 2 -10.73 24.70 23.71
N ARG A 3 -11.15 25.80 24.36
CA ARG A 3 -12.05 25.78 25.53
C ARG A 3 -13.45 26.38 25.30
N SER A 4 -13.78 26.84 24.10
CA SER A 4 -15.00 27.64 23.88
C SER A 4 -16.25 26.84 23.48
N THR A 5 -16.13 25.61 22.96
CA THR A 5 -17.30 24.87 22.44
C THR A 5 -18.14 24.22 23.55
N TRP A 6 -17.51 23.77 24.64
CA TRP A 6 -18.21 23.11 25.76
C TRP A 6 -19.04 24.08 26.60
N THR A 7 -18.65 25.35 26.71
CA THR A 7 -19.40 26.37 27.45
C THR A 7 -20.67 26.80 26.71
N ILE A 8 -20.61 26.86 25.37
CA ILE A 8 -21.77 27.19 24.53
C ILE A 8 -22.80 26.05 24.57
N ILE A 9 -22.36 24.79 24.49
CA ILE A 9 -23.25 23.62 24.58
C ILE A 9 -23.93 23.55 25.95
N GLY A 10 -23.20 23.84 27.04
CA GLY A 10 -23.76 23.88 28.40
C GLY A 10 -24.79 24.99 28.61
N LEU A 11 -24.62 26.16 27.99
CA LEU A 11 -25.57 27.26 28.10
C LEU A 11 -26.89 26.98 27.34
N VAL A 12 -26.80 26.35 26.17
CA VAL A 12 -27.96 25.99 25.35
C VAL A 12 -28.82 24.91 26.03
N THR A 13 -28.19 23.92 26.69
CA THR A 13 -28.93 22.87 27.40
C THR A 13 -29.62 23.38 28.66
N ILE A 14 -28.99 24.29 29.41
CA ILE A 14 -29.61 24.90 30.60
C ILE A 14 -30.82 25.77 30.20
N GLY A 15 -30.71 26.55 29.11
CA GLY A 15 -31.84 27.34 28.58
C GLY A 15 -33.03 26.49 28.13
N ALA A 16 -32.77 25.35 27.48
CA ALA A 16 -33.82 24.43 27.03
C ALA A 16 -34.55 23.74 28.19
N ILE A 17 -33.86 23.42 29.29
CA ILE A 17 -34.46 22.83 30.49
C ILE A 17 -35.42 23.83 31.15
N ILE A 18 -35.02 25.11 31.28
CA ILE A 18 -35.87 26.16 31.84
C ILE A 18 -37.10 26.41 30.96
N PHE A 19 -36.94 26.41 29.64
CA PHE A 19 -38.05 26.61 28.69
C PHE A 19 -39.04 25.43 28.66
N GLY A 20 -38.56 24.19 28.77
CA GLY A 20 -39.41 22.99 28.83
C GLY A 20 -40.30 22.93 30.08
N THR A 21 -39.80 23.42 31.22
CA THR A 21 -40.62 23.51 32.45
C THR A 21 -41.78 24.50 32.36
N MET A 22 -41.78 25.40 31.38
CA MET A 22 -42.80 26.45 31.21
C MET A 22 -43.97 26.06 30.29
N LEU A 23 -43.76 25.09 29.37
CA LEU A 23 -44.77 24.70 28.37
C LEU A 23 -45.38 23.30 28.59
N SER A 24 -45.03 22.62 29.70
CA SER A 24 -45.52 21.27 30.08
C SER A 24 -45.26 20.14 29.07
N ASP A 25 -44.45 20.40 28.03
CA ASP A 25 -44.09 19.42 27.02
C ASP A 25 -42.57 19.28 26.91
N TYR A 26 -42.08 18.06 27.15
CA TYR A 26 -40.67 17.69 27.11
C TYR A 26 -40.20 17.21 25.73
N PHE A 27 -41.11 17.10 24.75
CA PHE A 27 -40.80 16.70 23.38
C PHE A 27 -39.69 17.54 22.70
N PRO A 28 -39.63 18.88 22.85
CA PRO A 28 -38.58 19.70 22.24
C PRO A 28 -37.18 19.45 22.84
N VAL A 29 -37.12 19.12 24.14
CA VAL A 29 -35.85 18.85 24.84
C VAL A 29 -35.25 17.53 24.36
N LEU A 30 -36.08 16.54 24.08
CA LEU A 30 -35.66 15.22 23.58
C LEU A 30 -35.07 15.32 22.15
N LEU A 31 -35.65 16.16 21.29
CA LEU A 31 -35.12 16.44 19.95
C LEU A 31 -33.76 17.16 19.99
N LEU A 32 -33.56 18.10 20.92
CA LEU A 32 -32.26 18.78 21.06
C LEU A 32 -31.17 17.82 21.53
N ILE A 33 -31.46 16.96 22.51
CA ILE A 33 -30.50 15.95 23.00
C ILE A 33 -30.15 14.97 21.87
N GLY A 34 -31.15 14.50 21.11
CA GLY A 34 -30.95 13.64 19.95
C GLY A 34 -30.11 14.30 18.85
N GLY A 35 -30.37 15.58 18.56
CA GLY A 35 -29.60 16.37 17.60
C GLY A 35 -28.13 16.54 18.01
N VAL A 36 -27.87 16.84 19.30
CA VAL A 36 -26.50 16.94 19.82
C VAL A 36 -25.77 15.58 19.76
N LEU A 37 -26.46 14.48 20.07
CA LEU A 37 -25.89 13.14 19.95
C LEU A 37 -25.52 12.79 18.50
N LEU A 38 -26.38 13.13 17.53
CA LEU A 38 -26.09 12.92 16.10
C LEU A 38 -24.92 13.77 15.62
N VAL A 39 -24.78 15.00 16.08
CA VAL A 39 -23.61 15.85 15.75
C VAL A 39 -22.34 15.26 16.37
N VAL A 40 -22.36 14.82 17.63
CA VAL A 40 -21.18 14.23 18.29
C VAL A 40 -20.78 12.90 17.64
N TYR A 41 -21.74 12.05 17.27
CA TYR A 41 -21.46 10.80 16.57
C TYR A 41 -21.06 11.02 15.09
N GLY A 42 -21.68 11.98 14.41
CA GLY A 42 -21.42 12.31 13.00
C GLY A 42 -20.10 13.05 12.77
N PHE A 43 -19.65 13.86 13.74
CA PHE A 43 -18.36 14.56 13.68
C PHE A 43 -17.16 13.72 14.15
N LYS A 44 -17.33 12.42 14.46
CA LYS A 44 -16.23 11.45 14.40
C LYS A 44 -15.87 11.17 12.93
N GLY A 45 -15.53 12.22 12.20
CA GLY A 45 -14.88 12.13 10.90
C GLY A 45 -13.56 11.39 11.08
N LYS A 46 -13.35 10.36 10.27
CA LYS A 46 -12.08 9.63 10.17
C LYS A 46 -10.96 10.65 9.98
N SER A 47 -10.20 10.94 11.03
CA SER A 47 -8.97 11.71 10.88
C SER A 47 -8.08 10.88 9.94
N ALA A 48 -7.78 11.42 8.76
CA ALA A 48 -6.78 10.85 7.89
C ALA A 48 -5.49 10.67 8.72
N PRO A 49 -4.83 9.50 8.68
CA PRO A 49 -3.60 9.32 9.42
C PRO A 49 -2.57 10.31 8.88
N VAL A 50 -2.09 11.20 9.75
CA VAL A 50 -0.90 12.00 9.47
C VAL A 50 0.25 11.01 9.37
N SER A 51 0.74 10.79 8.14
CA SER A 51 1.92 9.99 7.86
C SER A 51 3.13 10.66 8.52
N ASN A 52 3.46 10.25 9.73
CA ASN A 52 4.77 10.55 10.30
C ASN A 52 5.80 9.72 9.52
N ASN A 53 6.52 10.36 8.60
CA ASN A 53 7.62 9.78 7.81
C ASN A 53 8.88 9.48 8.65
N SER A 54 8.72 9.16 9.94
CA SER A 54 9.85 8.73 10.77
C SER A 54 10.17 7.27 10.46
N LEU A 55 11.41 6.99 10.05
CA LEU A 55 11.91 5.64 9.85
C LEU A 55 11.63 4.78 11.10
N PRO A 56 11.09 3.56 10.95
CA PRO A 56 10.92 2.66 12.09
C PRO A 56 12.29 2.37 12.73
N VAL A 57 12.34 2.40 14.07
CA VAL A 57 13.56 2.18 14.85
C VAL A 57 14.14 0.81 14.51
N LEU A 58 15.42 0.77 14.12
CA LEU A 58 16.12 -0.45 13.78
C LEU A 58 16.41 -1.23 15.07
N SER A 59 15.89 -2.45 15.17
CA SER A 59 16.34 -3.36 16.22
C SER A 59 17.83 -3.67 15.99
N LYS A 60 18.67 -3.59 17.01
CA LYS A 60 20.12 -3.90 16.93
C LYS A 60 20.44 -5.21 16.18
N LYS A 61 19.57 -6.22 16.30
CA LYS A 61 19.69 -7.50 15.60
C LYS A 61 19.67 -7.38 14.07
N ARG A 62 18.81 -6.52 13.51
CA ARG A 62 18.68 -6.30 12.05
C ARG A 62 19.84 -5.47 11.51
N GLU A 63 20.29 -4.49 12.28
CA GLU A 63 21.50 -3.72 11.95
C GLU A 63 22.71 -4.64 11.83
N GLN A 64 22.88 -5.56 12.77
CA GLN A 64 23.97 -6.52 12.75
C GLN A 64 23.89 -7.43 11.52
N THR A 65 22.71 -7.92 11.14
CA THR A 65 22.52 -8.73 9.92
C THR A 65 22.93 -7.98 8.65
N TYR A 66 22.66 -6.68 8.59
CA TYR A 66 23.05 -5.84 7.45
C TYR A 66 24.56 -5.55 7.39
N LEU A 67 25.21 -5.43 8.56
CA LEU A 67 26.66 -5.33 8.62
C LEU A 67 27.32 -6.66 8.23
N GLU A 68 26.74 -7.79 8.65
CA GLU A 68 27.20 -9.15 8.29
C GLU A 68 27.08 -9.43 6.78
N SER A 69 26.15 -8.78 6.07
CA SER A 69 26.06 -8.85 4.61
C SER A 69 27.10 -7.99 3.87
N GLY A 70 28.00 -7.31 4.58
CA GLY A 70 29.10 -6.53 4.01
C GLY A 70 28.77 -5.07 3.68
N MET A 71 27.60 -4.55 4.09
CA MET A 71 27.25 -3.15 3.85
C MET A 71 27.90 -2.21 4.87
N SER A 72 28.28 -1.03 4.42
CA SER A 72 28.68 0.08 5.28
C SER A 72 27.45 0.73 5.96
N TYR A 73 27.66 1.41 7.08
CA TYR A 73 26.58 2.14 7.77
C TYR A 73 25.83 3.12 6.87
N ARG A 74 26.52 3.75 5.90
CA ARG A 74 25.88 4.68 4.95
C ARG A 74 24.98 3.95 3.96
N GLU A 75 25.43 2.81 3.45
CA GLU A 75 24.62 1.97 2.55
C GLU A 75 23.41 1.43 3.27
N ILE A 76 23.56 1.02 4.54
CA ILE A 76 22.45 0.58 5.39
C ILE A 76 21.40 1.68 5.56
N GLU A 77 21.83 2.91 5.84
CA GLU A 77 20.88 4.02 6.00
C GLU A 77 20.16 4.33 4.69
N PHE A 78 20.89 4.42 3.59
CA PHE A 78 20.31 4.63 2.25
C PHE A 78 19.31 3.52 1.87
N PHE A 79 19.68 2.26 2.13
CA PHE A 79 18.82 1.11 1.91
C PHE A 79 17.53 1.21 2.73
N ARG A 80 17.63 1.57 4.01
CA ARG A 80 16.47 1.73 4.90
C ARG A 80 15.55 2.86 4.48
N GLU A 81 16.11 4.00 4.09
CA GLU A 81 15.35 5.12 3.55
C GLU A 81 14.59 4.71 2.29
N THR A 82 15.30 4.09 1.34
CA THR A 82 14.75 3.62 0.07
C THR A 82 13.62 2.61 0.29
N LEU A 83 13.82 1.59 1.14
CA LEU A 83 12.78 0.62 1.42
C LEU A 83 11.61 1.21 2.21
N ASN A 84 11.84 2.15 3.11
CA ASN A 84 10.74 2.81 3.80
C ASN A 84 9.86 3.58 2.81
N GLN A 85 10.46 4.29 1.85
CA GLN A 85 9.72 4.97 0.78
C GLN A 85 8.94 3.96 -0.08
N ALA A 86 9.60 2.91 -0.58
CA ALA A 86 8.94 1.89 -1.39
C ALA A 86 7.78 1.21 -0.66
N LYS A 87 7.92 0.96 0.65
CA LYS A 87 6.82 0.43 1.47
C LYS A 87 5.60 1.37 1.48
N GLN A 88 5.83 2.66 1.72
CA GLN A 88 4.75 3.66 1.72
C GLN A 88 4.06 3.75 0.35
N GLU A 89 4.86 3.70 -0.73
CA GLU A 89 4.35 3.69 -2.10
C GLU A 89 3.51 2.44 -2.39
N ILE A 90 3.93 1.24 -1.97
CA ILE A 90 3.16 -0.01 -2.10
C ILE A 90 1.83 0.07 -1.33
N GLU A 91 1.85 0.57 -0.10
CA GLU A 91 0.66 0.75 0.72
C GLU A 91 -0.33 1.73 0.07
N LYS A 92 0.19 2.84 -0.47
CA LYS A 92 -0.60 3.83 -1.21
C LYS A 92 -1.17 3.27 -2.50
N LEU A 93 -0.37 2.53 -3.27
CA LEU A 93 -0.81 1.86 -4.49
C LEU A 93 -1.95 0.87 -4.20
N GLN A 94 -1.81 0.07 -3.14
CA GLN A 94 -2.86 -0.86 -2.71
C GLN A 94 -4.14 -0.12 -2.34
N ALA A 95 -4.03 0.98 -1.58
CA ALA A 95 -5.17 1.82 -1.23
C ALA A 95 -5.84 2.40 -2.48
N ASN A 96 -5.08 2.88 -3.46
CA ASN A 96 -5.60 3.41 -4.72
C ASN A 96 -6.33 2.35 -5.53
N ILE A 97 -5.70 1.19 -5.77
CA ILE A 97 -6.28 0.08 -6.51
C ILE A 97 -7.61 -0.36 -5.87
N SER A 98 -7.68 -0.38 -4.54
CA SER A 98 -8.90 -0.79 -3.83
C SER A 98 -10.12 0.12 -4.06
N GLN A 99 -9.92 1.36 -4.52
CA GLN A 99 -10.97 2.37 -4.67
C GLN A 99 -11.71 2.34 -6.01
N ASN A 100 -11.16 1.71 -7.05
CA ASN A 100 -11.76 1.73 -8.39
C ASN A 100 -11.74 0.36 -9.08
N ALA A 101 -12.85 -0.02 -9.71
CA ALA A 101 -13.02 -1.33 -10.34
C ALA A 101 -12.10 -1.56 -11.56
N LYS A 102 -11.82 -0.54 -12.37
CA LYS A 102 -10.86 -0.65 -13.49
C LYS A 102 -9.46 -0.93 -12.96
N LEU A 103 -9.04 -0.23 -11.90
CA LEU A 103 -7.74 -0.46 -11.25
C LEU A 103 -7.65 -1.87 -10.65
N LYS A 104 -8.71 -2.36 -9.99
CA LYS A 104 -8.77 -3.75 -9.50
C LYS A 104 -8.64 -4.78 -10.62
N ALA A 105 -9.26 -4.52 -11.77
CA ALA A 105 -9.18 -5.44 -12.90
C ALA A 105 -7.76 -5.51 -13.49
N ILE A 106 -7.03 -4.40 -13.49
CA ILE A 106 -5.60 -4.36 -13.87
C ILE A 106 -4.78 -5.19 -12.88
N ASP A 107 -4.96 -4.97 -11.57
CA ASP A 107 -4.24 -5.72 -10.54
C ASP A 107 -4.54 -7.22 -10.61
N LEU A 108 -5.78 -7.61 -10.87
CA LEU A 108 -6.16 -9.03 -11.04
C LEU A 108 -5.49 -9.67 -12.27
N ARG A 109 -5.26 -8.91 -13.33
CA ARG A 109 -4.62 -9.41 -14.56
C ARG A 109 -3.12 -9.60 -14.39
N HIS A 110 -2.46 -8.69 -13.67
CA HIS A 110 -0.99 -8.66 -13.59
C HIS A 110 -0.44 -9.06 -12.22
N ASP A 111 -1.27 -9.29 -11.21
CA ASP A 111 -0.85 -9.53 -9.82
C ASP A 111 0.05 -8.40 -9.27
N THR A 112 -0.16 -7.15 -9.70
CA THR A 112 0.78 -6.02 -9.47
C THR A 112 1.09 -5.78 -8.00
N ILE A 113 0.08 -5.74 -7.12
CA ILE A 113 0.28 -5.56 -5.67
C ILE A 113 1.04 -6.73 -5.07
N ARG A 114 0.78 -7.96 -5.55
CA ARG A 114 1.48 -9.15 -5.09
C ARG A 114 2.95 -9.10 -5.52
N ALA A 115 3.23 -8.79 -6.77
CA ALA A 115 4.57 -8.65 -7.32
C ALA A 115 5.37 -7.57 -6.58
N ALA A 116 4.81 -6.37 -6.39
CA ALA A 116 5.47 -5.28 -5.68
C ALA A 116 5.82 -5.66 -4.23
N LYS A 117 4.92 -6.33 -3.51
CA LYS A 117 5.18 -6.83 -2.15
C LYS A 117 6.20 -7.97 -2.12
N ALA A 118 6.17 -8.85 -3.12
CA ALA A 118 7.13 -9.96 -3.22
C ALA A 118 8.54 -9.41 -3.49
N LEU A 119 8.70 -8.51 -4.46
CA LEU A 119 9.97 -7.85 -4.75
C LEU A 119 10.49 -7.08 -3.53
N PHE A 120 9.63 -6.34 -2.83
CA PHE A 120 10.01 -5.69 -1.57
C PHE A 120 10.54 -6.69 -0.53
N LYS A 121 9.88 -7.85 -0.39
CA LYS A 121 10.29 -8.89 0.56
C LYS A 121 11.64 -9.49 0.17
N GLU A 122 11.88 -9.74 -1.12
CA GLU A 122 13.17 -10.26 -1.59
C GLU A 122 14.30 -9.24 -1.39
N LEU A 123 14.06 -7.95 -1.64
CA LEU A 123 15.02 -6.88 -1.31
C LEU A 123 15.36 -6.80 0.18
N VAL A 124 14.39 -7.05 1.06
CA VAL A 124 14.66 -7.12 2.51
C VAL A 124 15.56 -8.30 2.87
N LYS A 125 15.45 -9.43 2.16
CA LYS A 125 16.33 -10.59 2.37
C LYS A 125 17.72 -10.36 1.80
N GLU A 126 17.81 -9.70 0.64
CA GLU A 126 19.04 -9.53 -0.14
C GLU A 126 19.35 -8.04 -0.36
N PRO A 127 19.72 -7.32 0.73
CA PRO A 127 19.86 -5.87 0.70
C PRO A 127 20.97 -5.36 -0.22
N THR A 128 21.97 -6.20 -0.51
CA THR A 128 23.09 -5.89 -1.41
C THR A 128 22.68 -5.83 -2.88
N ARG A 129 21.52 -6.39 -3.26
CA ARG A 129 20.99 -6.40 -4.63
C ARG A 129 20.06 -5.22 -4.93
N LEU A 130 20.06 -4.18 -4.10
CA LEU A 130 19.19 -3.01 -4.26
C LEU A 130 19.30 -2.36 -5.65
N ASN A 131 20.50 -2.35 -6.23
CA ASN A 131 20.78 -1.82 -7.56
C ASN A 131 20.03 -2.55 -8.69
N GLU A 132 19.76 -3.84 -8.53
CA GLU A 132 19.05 -4.67 -9.52
C GLU A 132 17.57 -4.29 -9.62
N ALA A 133 17.00 -3.73 -8.54
CA ALA A 133 15.62 -3.25 -8.49
C ALA A 133 15.50 -1.72 -8.69
N SER A 134 16.53 -1.05 -9.22
CA SER A 134 16.54 0.41 -9.38
C SER A 134 15.38 0.95 -10.22
N HIS A 135 15.01 0.30 -11.32
CA HIS A 135 13.87 0.71 -12.15
C HIS A 135 12.55 0.61 -11.38
N PHE A 136 12.33 -0.48 -10.65
CA PHE A 136 11.18 -0.65 -9.78
C PHE A 136 11.09 0.50 -8.74
N LEU A 137 12.18 0.71 -7.99
CA LEU A 137 12.23 1.62 -6.85
C LEU A 137 12.11 3.10 -7.22
N TYR A 138 12.70 3.51 -8.35
CA TYR A 138 12.81 4.94 -8.70
C TYR A 138 11.97 5.36 -9.89
N THR A 139 11.38 4.42 -10.63
CA THR A 139 10.58 4.72 -11.82
C THR A 139 9.22 4.07 -11.77
N HIS A 140 9.15 2.74 -11.79
CA HIS A 140 7.88 2.05 -12.04
C HIS A 140 6.90 2.20 -10.88
N LEU A 141 7.32 1.92 -9.64
CA LEU A 141 6.46 2.02 -8.48
C LEU A 141 6.03 3.47 -8.18
N PRO A 142 6.94 4.47 -8.11
CA PRO A 142 6.53 5.86 -7.89
C PRO A 142 5.57 6.37 -8.98
N ASN A 143 5.87 6.09 -10.26
CA ASN A 143 5.02 6.55 -11.36
C ASN A 143 3.64 5.86 -11.35
N MET A 144 3.58 4.58 -11.00
CA MET A 144 2.31 3.85 -10.84
C MET A 144 1.45 4.47 -9.73
N VAL A 145 2.06 4.81 -8.59
CA VAL A 145 1.38 5.51 -7.49
C VAL A 145 0.84 6.87 -7.97
N ASP A 146 1.66 7.65 -8.67
CA ASP A 146 1.27 8.97 -9.18
C ASP A 146 0.13 8.90 -10.20
N LEU A 147 0.20 7.97 -11.15
CA LEU A 147 -0.83 7.77 -12.17
C LEU A 147 -2.15 7.34 -11.53
N THR A 148 -2.11 6.40 -10.58
CA THR A 148 -3.33 5.95 -9.89
C THR A 148 -3.92 7.03 -8.99
N ASN A 149 -3.11 7.87 -8.34
CA ASN A 149 -3.60 9.04 -7.59
C ASN A 149 -4.34 10.02 -8.51
N LYS A 150 -3.69 10.46 -9.58
CA LYS A 150 -4.24 11.45 -10.52
C LYS A 150 -5.50 10.91 -11.20
N TYR A 151 -5.51 9.63 -11.56
CA TYR A 151 -6.69 8.97 -12.10
C TYR A 151 -7.86 9.01 -11.13
N LEU A 152 -7.64 8.66 -9.84
CA LEU A 152 -8.71 8.68 -8.84
C LEU A 152 -9.21 10.08 -8.54
N GLU A 153 -8.31 11.07 -8.47
CA GLU A 153 -8.65 12.48 -8.30
C GLU A 153 -9.62 12.93 -9.39
N ILE A 154 -9.25 12.73 -10.66
CA ILE A 154 -10.07 13.10 -11.82
C ILE A 154 -11.36 12.28 -11.87
N ASN A 155 -11.30 10.99 -11.55
CA ASN A 155 -12.47 10.11 -11.51
C ASN A 155 -13.56 10.65 -10.58
N ASN A 156 -13.15 11.27 -9.47
CA ASN A 156 -14.05 11.80 -8.44
C ASN A 156 -14.54 13.23 -8.73
N HIS A 157 -14.10 13.89 -9.81
CA HIS A 157 -14.64 15.20 -10.20
C HIS A 157 -16.13 15.12 -10.56
N GLU A 158 -16.95 16.08 -10.11
CA GLU A 158 -18.40 16.08 -10.39
C GLU A 158 -18.71 16.32 -11.88
N ILE A 159 -17.94 17.20 -12.52
CA ILE A 159 -18.10 17.57 -13.92
C ILE A 159 -16.86 17.12 -14.69
N LYS A 160 -17.07 16.29 -15.72
CA LYS A 160 -16.03 15.78 -16.61
C LYS A 160 -16.41 16.04 -18.05
N SER A 161 -15.50 16.60 -18.86
CA SER A 161 -15.73 16.79 -20.29
C SER A 161 -15.44 15.48 -21.04
N ARG A 162 -15.86 15.42 -22.32
CA ARG A 162 -15.53 14.29 -23.21
C ARG A 162 -14.01 14.05 -23.28
N ASP A 163 -13.23 15.11 -23.46
CA ASP A 163 -11.77 15.04 -23.52
C ASP A 163 -11.16 14.55 -22.20
N THR A 164 -11.79 14.86 -21.05
CA THR A 164 -11.38 14.29 -19.74
C THR A 164 -11.54 12.77 -19.72
N TYR A 165 -12.65 12.23 -20.24
CA TYR A 165 -12.85 10.78 -20.31
C TYR A 165 -11.84 10.10 -21.23
N GLU A 166 -11.50 10.70 -22.36
CA GLU A 166 -10.46 10.18 -23.26
C GLU A 166 -9.10 10.09 -22.56
N LYS A 167 -8.70 11.15 -21.86
CA LYS A 167 -7.45 11.15 -21.08
C LYS A 167 -7.46 10.18 -19.90
N MET A 168 -8.61 9.97 -19.27
CA MET A 168 -8.75 8.94 -18.24
C MET A 168 -8.59 7.53 -18.81
N GLU A 169 -9.09 7.28 -20.02
CA GLU A 169 -8.94 5.98 -20.68
C GLU A 169 -7.50 5.74 -21.12
N GLU A 170 -6.84 6.75 -21.69
CA GLU A 170 -5.39 6.73 -21.98
C GLU A 170 -4.59 6.43 -20.69
N SER A 171 -4.95 7.07 -19.58
CA SER A 171 -4.31 6.81 -18.27
C SER A 171 -4.47 5.36 -17.82
N ILE A 172 -5.64 4.76 -18.02
CA ILE A 172 -5.88 3.34 -17.69
C ILE A 172 -4.99 2.42 -18.53
N GLN A 173 -4.78 2.72 -19.81
CA GLN A 173 -3.89 1.94 -20.67
C GLN A 173 -2.42 2.05 -20.21
N ILE A 174 -1.97 3.23 -19.81
CA ILE A 174 -0.61 3.41 -19.28
C ILE A 174 -0.44 2.73 -17.92
N ILE A 175 -1.45 2.82 -17.04
CA ILE A 175 -1.47 2.11 -15.75
C ILE A 175 -1.37 0.59 -15.98
N ASP A 176 -2.04 0.06 -17.00
CA ASP A 176 -1.94 -1.35 -17.37
C ASP A 176 -0.54 -1.78 -17.80
N GLN A 177 0.12 -0.96 -18.64
CA GLN A 177 1.51 -1.21 -19.04
C GLN A 177 2.46 -1.14 -17.84
N MET A 178 2.27 -0.16 -16.96
CA MET A 178 3.08 -0.01 -15.75
C MET A 178 2.90 -1.18 -14.78
N ALA A 179 1.68 -1.69 -14.65
CA ALA A 179 1.38 -2.90 -13.88
C ALA A 179 2.14 -4.14 -14.40
N SER A 180 2.23 -4.28 -15.73
CA SER A 180 3.05 -5.32 -16.35
C SER A 180 4.54 -5.13 -16.05
N LEU A 181 5.07 -3.90 -16.12
CA LEU A 181 6.48 -3.62 -15.83
C LEU A 181 6.87 -3.97 -14.39
N ILE A 182 6.05 -3.61 -13.40
CA ILE A 182 6.28 -3.98 -11.99
C ILE A 182 6.34 -5.51 -11.82
N THR A 183 5.50 -6.23 -12.55
CA THR A 183 5.47 -7.70 -12.49
C THR A 183 6.73 -8.30 -13.11
N GLN A 184 7.20 -7.72 -14.22
CA GLN A 184 8.45 -8.10 -14.86
C GLN A 184 9.68 -7.77 -13.99
N ASP A 185 9.67 -6.65 -13.27
CA ASP A 185 10.76 -6.32 -12.32
C ASP A 185 10.90 -7.42 -11.26
N TYR A 186 9.78 -7.89 -10.70
CA TYR A 186 9.80 -9.00 -9.76
C TYR A 186 10.33 -10.28 -10.39
N GLN A 187 9.81 -10.67 -11.56
CA GLN A 187 10.23 -11.88 -12.28
C GLN A 187 11.72 -11.85 -12.60
N LYS A 188 12.23 -10.69 -13.05
CA LYS A 188 13.66 -10.51 -13.34
C LYS A 188 14.51 -10.61 -12.09
N PHE A 189 14.06 -10.05 -10.96
CA PHE A 189 14.80 -10.09 -9.72
C PHE A 189 14.98 -11.53 -9.18
N VAL A 190 13.97 -12.39 -9.36
CA VAL A 190 14.03 -13.80 -8.92
C VAL A 190 14.44 -14.77 -10.03
N ALA A 191 14.88 -14.27 -11.19
CA ALA A 191 15.20 -15.13 -12.34
C ALA A 191 16.39 -16.05 -12.04
N ASP A 192 17.41 -15.53 -11.37
CA ASP A 192 18.62 -16.29 -11.03
C ASP A 192 18.29 -17.52 -10.15
N ASP A 193 17.38 -17.36 -9.18
CA ASP A 193 16.91 -18.47 -8.33
C ASP A 193 16.19 -19.57 -9.14
N LEU A 194 15.50 -19.18 -10.21
CA LEU A 194 14.80 -20.12 -11.10
C LEU A 194 15.79 -20.89 -11.99
N GLU A 195 16.82 -20.22 -12.49
CA GLU A 195 17.88 -20.86 -13.27
C GLU A 195 18.64 -21.87 -12.41
N GLU A 196 18.97 -21.53 -11.16
CA GLU A 196 19.58 -22.46 -10.20
C GLU A 196 18.69 -23.68 -9.95
N LEU A 197 17.40 -23.47 -9.70
CA LEU A 197 16.44 -24.56 -9.52
C LEU A 197 16.36 -25.49 -10.73
N ASP A 198 16.40 -24.96 -11.95
CA ASP A 198 16.38 -25.77 -13.18
C ASP A 198 17.63 -26.65 -13.32
N VAL A 199 18.79 -26.15 -12.90
CA VAL A 199 20.03 -26.93 -12.83
C VAL A 199 19.90 -28.04 -11.79
N GLU A 200 19.44 -27.73 -10.58
CA GLU A 200 19.25 -28.71 -9.51
C GLU A 200 18.25 -29.82 -9.92
N LEU A 201 17.12 -29.45 -10.52
CA LEU A 201 16.13 -30.38 -11.04
C LEU A 201 16.72 -31.28 -12.14
N SER A 202 17.58 -30.74 -13.00
CA SER A 202 18.25 -31.50 -14.06
C SER A 202 19.21 -32.53 -13.49
N ILE A 203 20.00 -32.15 -12.47
CA ILE A 203 20.90 -33.07 -11.75
C ILE A 203 20.09 -34.18 -11.06
N ALA A 204 19.00 -33.82 -10.38
CA ALA A 204 18.12 -34.77 -9.70
C ALA A 204 17.45 -35.75 -10.68
N LYS A 205 16.97 -35.27 -11.83
CA LYS A 205 16.42 -36.13 -12.89
C LYS A 205 17.48 -37.11 -13.41
N GLN A 206 18.72 -36.64 -13.59
CA GLN A 206 19.81 -37.48 -14.07
C GLN A 206 20.23 -38.54 -13.04
N SER A 207 20.24 -38.20 -11.75
CA SER A 207 20.55 -39.16 -10.67
C SER A 207 19.50 -40.26 -10.57
N ILE A 208 18.20 -39.90 -10.64
CA ILE A 208 17.10 -40.87 -10.68
C ILE A 208 17.20 -41.78 -11.91
N LYS A 209 17.52 -41.22 -13.08
CA LYS A 209 17.69 -42.02 -14.30
C LYS A 209 18.82 -43.04 -14.17
N ARG A 210 19.98 -42.63 -13.64
CA ARG A 210 21.13 -43.53 -13.42
C ARG A 210 20.80 -44.65 -12.41
N GLU A 211 20.12 -44.31 -11.32
CA GLU A 211 19.70 -45.29 -10.30
C GLU A 211 18.73 -46.33 -10.87
N ASN A 212 17.78 -45.90 -11.71
CA ASN A 212 16.84 -46.81 -12.36
C ASN A 212 17.54 -47.72 -13.38
N GLN A 213 18.49 -47.19 -14.17
CA GLN A 213 19.29 -47.99 -15.10
C GLN A 213 20.13 -49.05 -14.36
N TYR A 214 20.75 -48.68 -13.25
CA TYR A 214 21.50 -49.64 -12.41
C TYR A 214 20.60 -50.78 -11.90
N LYS A 215 19.37 -50.47 -11.47
CA LYS A 215 18.40 -51.49 -11.01
C LYS A 215 17.91 -52.42 -12.13
N GLU A 216 17.89 -51.94 -13.38
CA GLU A 216 17.54 -52.75 -14.55
C GLU A 216 18.70 -53.65 -15.00
N GLU A 217 19.96 -53.19 -14.88
CA GLU A 217 21.16 -53.98 -15.22
C GLU A 217 21.49 -55.09 -14.21
N VAL A 218 21.09 -54.92 -12.95
CA VAL A 218 21.36 -55.89 -11.86
C VAL A 218 20.27 -56.96 -11.74
N ARG A 219 19.21 -56.90 -12.55
CA ARG A 219 18.08 -57.85 -12.55
C ARG A 219 18.16 -58.85 -13.69
#